data_AF-A0AA35RNW7-F1
#
_entry.id   AF-A0AA35RNW7-F1
#
_cell.length_a   1.000
_cell.length_b   1.000
_cell.length_c   1.000
_cell.angle_alpha   90.00
_cell.angle_beta   90.00
_cell.angle_gamma   90.00
#
_symmetry.space_group_name_H-M   'P 1'
#
loop_
_entity.id
_entity.type
_entity.pdbx_description
1 polymer ?
#
loop_
_entity_poly.entity_id
_entity_poly.type
_entity_poly.pdbx_seq_one_letter_code
_entity_poly.pdbx_strand_id
1 'polypeptide(L)'
;MTGHERRVARLAHEEASFNPQHYLADLMDGAEMMEALCQFQPPWSQQLVAWTDKKKRSEGTTTTAKGKGQREPDQDIIPFTDEERVQLKELPNKEYLLDKATRRTLYLGLVDVIFAYAYDYRITEGEHNVESAWNICKLSSTLSWLEAFRGRVEEVIYCSARRCLCYPLYRHWQLVQCVLHDTTQLFLLGRRKLLQCLLDIRRILNSSEPYYVMNNLYITDYCVWIQRASSRHIQNLALELKQVK
;
A
#
# COMPACT_ATOMS: atom_id res chain seq x y z
N MET A 1 -6.45 16.32 20.48
CA MET A 1 -5.88 16.98 19.30
C MET A 1 -6.83 16.86 18.12
N THR A 2 -7.22 17.97 17.52
CA THR A 2 -7.97 18.01 16.25
C THR A 2 -7.15 17.45 15.07
N GLY A 3 -7.79 17.18 13.93
CA GLY A 3 -7.07 16.69 12.74
C GLY A 3 -6.01 17.67 12.22
N HIS A 4 -6.29 18.98 12.30
CA HIS A 4 -5.34 20.01 11.92
C HIS A 4 -4.15 20.07 12.88
N GLU A 5 -4.39 20.03 14.19
CA GLU A 5 -3.32 19.99 15.20
C GLU A 5 -2.40 18.77 15.03
N ARG A 6 -2.96 17.59 14.71
CA ARG A 6 -2.14 16.39 14.43
C ARG A 6 -1.25 16.59 13.22
N ARG A 7 -1.77 17.19 12.15
CA ARG A 7 -0.97 17.50 10.95
C ARG A 7 0.17 18.45 11.26
N VAL A 8 -0.10 19.55 11.98
CA VAL A 8 0.94 20.54 12.35
C VAL A 8 2.02 19.87 13.20
N ALA A 9 1.62 19.11 14.22
CA ALA A 9 2.55 18.39 15.08
C ALA A 9 3.37 17.33 14.32
N ARG A 10 2.74 16.60 13.38
CA ARG A 10 3.41 15.63 12.53
C ARG A 10 4.49 16.28 11.67
N LEU A 11 4.17 17.38 11.00
CA LEU A 11 5.11 18.09 10.13
C LEU A 11 6.33 18.59 10.92
N ALA A 12 6.10 19.16 12.11
CA ALA A 12 7.17 19.59 13.00
C ALA A 12 8.04 18.42 13.49
N HIS A 13 7.42 17.27 13.81
CA HIS A 13 8.13 16.08 14.24
C HIS A 13 8.94 15.44 13.10
N GLU A 14 8.41 15.39 11.89
CA GLU A 14 9.13 14.92 10.70
C GLU A 14 10.36 15.79 10.41
N GLU A 15 10.20 17.11 10.45
CA GLU A 15 11.30 18.07 10.26
C GLU A 15 12.41 17.85 11.28
N ALA A 16 12.05 17.69 12.56
CA ALA A 16 13.02 17.43 13.63
C ALA A 16 13.64 16.02 13.57
N SER A 17 12.99 15.06 12.92
CA SER A 17 13.48 13.68 12.81
C SER A 17 14.42 13.48 11.62
N PHE A 18 14.38 14.37 10.63
CA PHE A 18 15.26 14.28 9.47
C PHE A 18 16.71 14.45 9.90
N ASN A 19 17.57 13.52 9.47
CA ASN A 19 19.00 13.55 9.75
C ASN A 19 19.78 13.68 8.42
N PRO A 20 20.32 14.87 8.11
CA PRO A 20 21.07 15.09 6.88
C PRO A 20 22.34 14.23 6.78
N GLN A 21 23.05 13.99 7.89
CA GLN A 21 24.26 13.16 7.86
C GLN A 21 23.93 11.71 7.51
N HIS A 22 22.86 11.16 8.09
CA HIS A 22 22.44 9.79 7.79
C HIS A 22 21.98 9.66 6.33
N TYR A 23 21.20 10.62 5.83
CA TYR A 23 20.82 10.65 4.42
C TYR A 23 22.02 10.71 3.47
N LEU A 24 23.03 11.54 3.80
CA LEU A 24 24.26 11.63 3.01
C LEU A 24 25.10 10.35 3.08
N ALA A 25 25.15 9.67 4.24
CA ALA A 25 25.83 8.39 4.38
C ALA A 25 25.20 7.32 3.47
N ASP A 26 23.86 7.19 3.48
CA ASP A 26 23.15 6.26 2.58
C ASP A 26 23.41 6.57 1.10
N LEU A 27 23.54 7.85 0.76
CA LEU A 27 23.82 8.30 -0.61
C LEU A 27 25.25 7.97 -1.06
N MET A 28 26.24 8.05 -0.16
CA MET A 28 27.66 7.84 -0.50
C MET A 28 28.10 6.39 -0.35
N ASP A 29 27.70 5.75 0.74
CA ASP A 29 28.27 4.47 1.19
C ASP A 29 27.31 3.28 0.97
N GLY A 30 26.04 3.55 0.67
CA GLY A 30 25.00 2.52 0.52
C GLY A 30 24.74 2.03 -0.90
N ALA A 31 25.53 2.45 -1.89
CA ALA A 31 25.19 2.30 -3.31
C ALA A 31 24.90 0.86 -3.74
N GLU A 32 25.72 -0.12 -3.35
CA GLU A 32 25.53 -1.53 -3.73
C GLU A 32 24.25 -2.13 -3.15
N MET A 33 24.00 -1.88 -1.86
CA MET A 33 22.77 -2.34 -1.20
C MET A 33 21.54 -1.64 -1.79
N MET A 34 21.64 -0.34 -2.07
CA MET A 34 20.55 0.42 -2.69
C MET A 34 20.26 -0.08 -4.10
N GLU A 35 21.29 -0.40 -4.88
CA GLU A 35 21.13 -0.98 -6.20
C GLU A 35 20.43 -2.33 -6.13
N ALA A 36 20.85 -3.23 -5.23
CA ALA A 36 20.20 -4.52 -5.02
C ALA A 36 18.70 -4.37 -4.67
N LEU A 37 18.38 -3.50 -3.70
CA LEU A 37 17.00 -3.23 -3.32
C LEU A 37 16.16 -2.60 -4.44
N CYS A 38 16.77 -1.76 -5.29
CA CYS A 38 16.07 -1.18 -6.45
C CYS A 38 15.87 -2.20 -7.58
N GLN A 39 16.81 -3.13 -7.74
CA GLN A 39 16.73 -4.20 -8.75
C GLN A 39 15.76 -5.32 -8.36
N PHE A 40 15.51 -5.52 -7.05
CA PHE A 40 14.54 -6.48 -6.55
C PHE A 40 13.20 -6.39 -7.30
N GLN A 41 12.76 -7.52 -7.84
CA GLN A 41 11.52 -7.64 -8.61
C GLN A 41 10.43 -8.29 -7.76
N PRO A 42 9.52 -7.50 -7.18
CA PRO A 42 8.45 -8.07 -6.39
C PRO A 42 7.47 -8.88 -7.27
N PRO A 43 6.76 -9.88 -6.70
CA PRO A 43 5.91 -10.77 -7.48
C PRO A 43 4.81 -10.06 -8.28
N TRP A 44 4.36 -8.89 -7.81
CA TRP A 44 3.30 -8.14 -8.48
C TRP A 44 3.72 -7.56 -9.84
N SER A 45 5.02 -7.37 -10.11
CA SER A 45 5.50 -6.98 -11.44
C SER A 45 5.11 -8.01 -12.50
N GLN A 46 5.36 -9.29 -12.22
CA GLN A 46 5.02 -10.39 -13.13
C GLN A 46 3.50 -10.61 -13.19
N GLN A 47 2.81 -10.52 -12.05
CA GLN A 47 1.35 -10.61 -12.00
C GLN A 47 0.70 -9.53 -12.88
N LEU A 48 1.23 -8.30 -12.88
CA LEU A 48 0.70 -7.20 -13.68
C LEU A 48 0.87 -7.45 -15.18
N VAL A 49 2.04 -7.96 -15.61
CA VAL A 49 2.25 -8.35 -17.01
C VAL A 49 1.22 -9.39 -17.44
N ALA A 50 1.10 -10.49 -16.68
CA ALA A 50 0.14 -11.55 -16.96
C ALA A 50 -1.32 -11.03 -17.00
N TRP A 51 -1.66 -10.11 -16.09
CA TRP A 51 -2.97 -9.48 -16.05
C TRP A 51 -3.24 -8.61 -17.28
N THR A 52 -2.27 -7.78 -17.69
CA THR A 52 -2.40 -6.93 -18.87
C THR A 52 -2.53 -7.74 -20.17
N ASP A 53 -1.80 -8.84 -20.30
CA ASP A 53 -1.87 -9.71 -21.47
C ASP A 53 -3.21 -10.44 -21.57
N LYS A 54 -3.71 -10.96 -20.45
CA LYS A 54 -5.04 -11.61 -20.41
C LYS A 54 -6.15 -10.62 -20.73
N LYS A 55 -6.03 -9.37 -20.24
CA LYS A 55 -6.99 -8.30 -20.54
C LYS A 55 -7.03 -7.95 -22.04
N LYS A 56 -5.87 -7.78 -22.68
CA LYS A 56 -5.77 -7.52 -24.13
C LYS A 56 -6.40 -8.65 -24.96
N ARG A 57 -6.17 -9.91 -24.58
CA ARG A 57 -6.78 -11.07 -25.25
C ARG A 57 -8.31 -11.08 -25.12
N SER A 58 -8.82 -10.69 -23.95
CA SER A 58 -10.28 -10.59 -23.73
C SER A 58 -10.93 -9.43 -24.48
N GLU A 59 -10.22 -8.31 -24.68
CA GLU A 59 -10.72 -7.15 -25.45
C GLU A 59 -10.70 -7.40 -26.98
N GLY A 60 -9.82 -8.28 -27.47
CA GLY A 60 -9.77 -8.67 -28.88
C GLY A 60 -10.84 -9.68 -29.33
N THR A 61 -11.57 -10.31 -28.40
CA THR A 61 -12.59 -11.33 -28.72
C THR A 61 -13.99 -10.74 -28.51
N THR A 62 -14.51 -10.04 -29.53
CA THR A 62 -15.92 -9.63 -29.56
C THR A 62 -16.77 -10.84 -29.95
N THR A 63 -17.24 -11.65 -29.01
CA THR A 63 -18.47 -12.46 -29.13
C THR A 63 -18.82 -13.24 -27.84
N THR A 64 -19.96 -12.85 -27.26
CA THR A 64 -21.07 -13.71 -26.83
C THR A 64 -20.75 -15.11 -26.27
N ALA A 65 -20.47 -15.20 -24.96
CA ALA A 65 -20.90 -16.33 -24.11
C ALA A 65 -20.64 -16.04 -22.62
N LYS A 66 -21.61 -15.45 -21.91
CA LYS A 66 -21.61 -15.46 -20.44
C LYS A 66 -22.05 -16.85 -19.95
N GLY A 67 -21.10 -17.78 -19.89
CA GLY A 67 -21.29 -19.04 -19.17
C GLY A 67 -21.29 -18.79 -17.65
N LYS A 68 -22.36 -19.18 -16.96
CA LYS A 68 -22.42 -19.22 -15.49
C LYS A 68 -21.37 -20.23 -14.98
N GLY A 69 -20.21 -19.74 -14.55
CA GLY A 69 -19.13 -20.58 -14.02
C GLY A 69 -17.70 -20.11 -14.36
N GLN A 70 -17.53 -19.09 -15.20
CA GLN A 70 -16.19 -18.54 -15.44
C GLN A 70 -15.68 -17.80 -14.20
N ARG A 71 -14.60 -18.31 -13.59
CA ARG A 71 -13.86 -17.61 -12.53
C ARG A 71 -13.43 -16.24 -13.06
N GLU A 72 -13.57 -15.21 -12.24
CA GLU A 72 -13.10 -13.86 -12.61
C GLU A 72 -11.59 -13.94 -12.94
N PRO A 73 -11.11 -13.26 -14.01
CA PRO A 73 -9.71 -13.36 -14.45
C PRO A 73 -8.70 -13.03 -13.34
N ASP A 74 -9.10 -12.19 -12.38
CA ASP A 74 -8.32 -11.82 -11.19
C ASP A 74 -8.05 -13.00 -10.26
N GLN A 75 -8.92 -14.02 -10.20
CA GLN A 75 -8.79 -15.16 -9.29
C GLN A 75 -7.65 -16.11 -9.68
N ASP A 76 -7.41 -16.28 -10.97
CA ASP A 76 -6.34 -17.16 -11.47
C ASP A 76 -4.96 -16.52 -11.33
N ILE A 77 -4.86 -15.20 -11.54
CA ILE A 77 -3.60 -14.46 -11.50
C ILE A 77 -3.19 -14.13 -10.07
N ILE A 78 -4.18 -13.89 -9.21
CA ILE A 78 -4.01 -13.47 -7.82
C ILE A 78 -4.73 -14.48 -6.92
N PRO A 79 -4.27 -15.74 -6.82
CA PRO A 79 -4.93 -16.73 -5.98
C PRO A 79 -4.73 -16.38 -4.50
N PHE A 80 -5.77 -16.55 -3.69
CA PHE A 80 -5.61 -16.48 -2.23
C PHE A 80 -5.01 -17.77 -1.71
N THR A 81 -4.06 -17.68 -0.78
CA THR A 81 -3.55 -18.83 -0.02
C THR A 81 -4.61 -19.37 0.94
N ASP A 82 -4.37 -20.54 1.53
CA ASP A 82 -5.30 -21.11 2.49
C ASP A 82 -5.36 -20.29 3.79
N GLU A 83 -4.23 -19.72 4.21
CA GLU A 83 -4.16 -18.82 5.36
C GLU A 83 -4.96 -17.54 5.10
N GLU A 84 -4.83 -16.94 3.92
CA GLU A 84 -5.62 -15.77 3.52
C GLU A 84 -7.12 -16.09 3.50
N ARG A 85 -7.51 -17.28 3.04
CA ARG A 85 -8.90 -17.74 3.07
C ARG A 85 -9.44 -17.92 4.48
N VAL A 86 -8.61 -18.37 5.42
CA VAL A 86 -8.98 -18.46 6.85
C VAL A 86 -9.19 -17.06 7.41
N GLN A 87 -8.26 -16.13 7.20
CA GLN A 87 -8.41 -14.75 7.64
C GLN A 87 -9.67 -14.08 7.08
N LEU A 88 -10.01 -14.33 5.82
CA LEU A 88 -11.23 -13.79 5.20
C LEU A 88 -12.51 -14.26 5.91
N LYS A 89 -12.53 -15.45 6.50
CA LYS A 89 -13.68 -15.96 7.26
C LYS A 89 -13.83 -15.28 8.62
N GLU A 90 -12.73 -14.77 9.19
CA GLU A 90 -12.73 -14.04 10.46
C GLU A 90 -13.23 -12.59 10.32
N LEU A 91 -13.23 -12.05 9.09
CA LEU A 91 -13.62 -10.67 8.87
C LEU A 91 -15.09 -10.45 9.22
N PRO A 92 -15.43 -9.34 9.90
CA PRO A 92 -16.80 -9.07 10.27
C PRO A 92 -17.62 -8.69 9.03
N ASN A 93 -18.85 -9.17 8.97
CA ASN A 93 -19.78 -8.78 7.91
C ASN A 93 -20.41 -7.42 8.24
N LYS A 94 -19.75 -6.34 7.81
CA LYS A 94 -20.20 -4.95 8.00
C LYS A 94 -20.47 -4.26 6.67
N GLU A 95 -21.41 -3.33 6.68
CA GLU A 95 -21.64 -2.38 5.60
C GLU A 95 -21.29 -0.96 6.06
N TYR A 96 -20.57 -0.22 5.21
CA TYR A 96 -20.14 1.14 5.51
C TYR A 96 -20.92 2.14 4.66
N LEU A 97 -21.70 2.99 5.32
CA LEU A 97 -22.43 4.09 4.70
C LEU A 97 -21.54 5.34 4.71
N LEU A 98 -20.85 5.57 3.59
CA LEU A 98 -19.81 6.59 3.47
C LEU A 98 -20.23 7.70 2.50
N ASP A 99 -20.15 8.94 2.98
CA ASP A 99 -20.29 10.13 2.15
C ASP A 99 -19.10 10.27 1.18
N LYS A 100 -19.23 11.18 0.21
CA LYS A 100 -18.22 11.36 -0.84
C LYS A 100 -16.87 11.82 -0.28
N ALA A 101 -16.89 12.70 0.74
CA ALA A 101 -15.68 13.24 1.34
C ALA A 101 -14.91 12.15 2.11
N THR A 102 -15.59 11.41 2.99
CA THR A 102 -14.95 10.30 3.75
C THR A 102 -14.45 9.22 2.81
N ARG A 103 -15.17 8.93 1.72
CA ARG A 103 -14.71 7.96 0.71
C ARG A 103 -13.39 8.38 0.06
N ARG A 104 -13.21 9.67 -0.26
CA ARG A 104 -11.92 10.16 -0.77
C ARG A 104 -10.82 9.99 0.27
N THR A 105 -11.09 10.34 1.54
CA THR A 105 -10.14 10.14 2.64
C THR A 105 -9.71 8.68 2.78
N LEU A 106 -10.63 7.73 2.67
CA LEU A 106 -10.32 6.29 2.74
C LEU A 106 -9.43 5.82 1.58
N TYR A 107 -9.71 6.26 0.35
CA TYR A 107 -8.86 5.93 -0.79
C TYR A 107 -7.44 6.49 -0.62
N LEU A 108 -7.30 7.70 -0.10
CA LEU A 108 -6.00 8.32 0.15
C LEU A 108 -5.25 7.66 1.31
N GLY A 109 -5.95 7.29 2.39
CA GLY A 109 -5.37 6.52 3.49
C GLY A 109 -4.95 5.11 3.06
N LEU A 110 -5.70 4.48 2.14
CA LEU A 110 -5.29 3.21 1.54
C LEU A 110 -3.98 3.36 0.77
N VAL A 111 -3.79 4.44 -0.01
CA VAL A 111 -2.53 4.69 -0.72
C VAL A 111 -1.37 4.79 0.25
N ASP A 112 -1.53 5.55 1.35
CA ASP A 112 -0.49 5.72 2.37
C ASP A 112 -0.08 4.39 3.03
N VAL A 113 -1.07 3.56 3.39
CA VAL A 113 -0.83 2.23 4.00
C VAL A 113 -0.17 1.27 3.02
N ILE A 114 -0.63 1.22 1.77
CA ILE A 114 -0.07 0.33 0.74
C ILE A 114 1.34 0.77 0.33
N PHE A 115 1.62 2.08 0.32
CA PHE A 115 2.96 2.60 0.10
C PHE A 115 3.92 2.13 1.20
N ALA A 116 3.51 2.23 2.47
CA ALA A 116 4.30 1.77 3.60
C ALA A 116 4.56 0.25 3.55
N TYR A 117 3.57 -0.54 3.13
CA TYR A 117 3.74 -1.99 2.90
C TYR A 117 4.68 -2.29 1.74
N ALA A 118 4.55 -1.58 0.61
CA ALA A 118 5.44 -1.78 -0.54
C ALA A 118 6.89 -1.43 -0.20
N TYR A 119 7.12 -0.41 0.65
CA TYR A 119 8.44 -0.12 1.20
C TYR A 119 8.97 -1.31 1.99
N ASP A 120 8.21 -1.79 2.98
CA ASP A 120 8.63 -2.90 3.83
C ASP A 120 8.96 -4.14 3.01
N TYR A 121 8.07 -4.53 2.10
CA TYR A 121 8.24 -5.70 1.24
C TYR A 121 9.50 -5.61 0.37
N ARG A 122 9.89 -4.41 -0.07
CA ARG A 122 11.11 -4.22 -0.86
C ARG A 122 12.36 -4.35 -0.01
N ILE A 123 12.39 -3.72 1.17
CA ILE A 123 13.57 -3.77 2.06
C ILE A 123 13.76 -5.14 2.72
N THR A 124 12.70 -5.94 2.80
CA THR A 124 12.76 -7.32 3.28
C THR A 124 12.81 -8.35 2.16
N GLU A 125 12.84 -7.91 0.90
CA GLU A 125 12.83 -8.77 -0.29
C GLU A 125 11.68 -9.81 -0.27
N GLY A 126 10.56 -9.45 0.36
CA GLY A 126 9.37 -10.28 0.52
C GLY A 126 9.31 -11.13 1.79
N GLU A 127 10.36 -11.14 2.62
CA GLU A 127 10.43 -11.90 3.88
C GLU A 127 10.31 -10.99 5.11
N HIS A 128 9.06 -10.71 5.53
CA HIS A 128 8.78 -9.85 6.69
C HIS A 128 9.50 -10.31 7.96
N ASN A 129 9.97 -9.33 8.74
CA ASN A 129 10.72 -9.56 9.97
C ASN A 129 10.13 -8.75 11.15
N VAL A 130 10.82 -8.74 12.29
CA VAL A 130 10.35 -8.07 13.52
C VAL A 130 10.17 -6.56 13.36
N GLU A 131 10.89 -5.93 12.43
CA GLU A 131 10.80 -4.50 12.13
C GLU A 131 9.66 -4.18 11.15
N SER A 132 9.06 -5.17 10.49
CA SER A 132 8.05 -4.92 9.46
C SER A 132 6.82 -4.19 10.00
N ALA A 133 6.36 -4.55 11.19
CA ALA A 133 5.26 -3.86 11.83
C ALA A 133 5.61 -2.39 12.16
N TRP A 134 6.85 -2.15 12.60
CA TRP A 134 7.36 -0.80 12.86
C TRP A 134 7.48 0.01 11.56
N ASN A 135 8.06 -0.55 10.50
CA ASN A 135 8.20 0.11 9.20
C ASN A 135 6.84 0.55 8.66
N ILE A 136 5.87 -0.36 8.61
CA ILE A 136 4.53 -0.07 8.06
C ILE A 136 3.84 1.02 8.89
N CYS A 137 3.83 0.89 10.22
CA CYS A 137 3.17 1.85 11.09
C CYS A 137 3.88 3.21 11.09
N LYS A 138 5.22 3.22 11.10
CA LYS A 138 6.02 4.44 11.14
C LYS A 138 5.95 5.17 9.80
N LEU A 139 5.97 4.50 8.67
CA LEU A 139 5.90 5.16 7.36
C LEU A 139 4.49 5.65 7.02
N SER A 140 3.45 4.88 7.37
CA SER A 140 2.07 5.34 7.17
C SER A 140 1.72 6.42 8.20
N SER A 141 1.48 7.64 7.71
CA SER A 141 0.98 8.75 8.53
C SER A 141 -0.49 8.55 8.96
N THR A 142 -1.25 7.78 8.19
CA THR A 142 -2.61 7.32 8.53
C THR A 142 -2.57 6.49 9.80
N LEU A 143 -1.58 5.60 9.95
CA LEU A 143 -1.43 4.75 11.13
C LEU A 143 -0.73 5.45 12.30
N SER A 144 0.42 6.10 12.07
CA SER A 144 1.22 6.69 13.15
C SER A 144 0.68 8.00 13.71
N TRP A 145 0.00 8.81 12.89
CA TRP A 145 -0.48 10.15 13.27
C TRP A 145 -1.99 10.32 13.12
N LEU A 146 -2.71 9.26 12.74
CA LEU A 146 -4.16 9.30 12.50
C LEU A 146 -4.52 10.44 11.53
N GLU A 147 -3.66 10.62 10.51
CA GLU A 147 -3.81 11.64 9.48
C GLU A 147 -4.98 11.28 8.56
N ALA A 148 -5.77 12.30 8.21
CA ALA A 148 -6.91 12.16 7.32
C ALA A 148 -6.70 13.06 6.10
N PHE A 149 -6.16 12.47 5.04
CA PHE A 149 -5.92 13.17 3.78
C PHE A 149 -7.22 13.52 3.08
N ARG A 150 -7.33 14.76 2.58
CA ARG A 150 -8.51 15.25 1.86
C ARG A 150 -8.19 15.82 0.48
N GLY A 151 -6.91 16.10 0.22
CA GLY A 151 -6.43 16.75 -0.98
C GLY A 151 -6.18 15.79 -2.13
N ARG A 152 -5.03 15.99 -2.78
CA ARG A 152 -4.61 15.21 -3.94
C ARG A 152 -3.73 14.03 -3.51
N VAL A 153 -3.51 13.08 -4.42
CA VAL A 153 -2.69 11.91 -4.12
C VAL A 153 -1.23 12.27 -3.90
N GLU A 154 -0.75 13.32 -4.57
CA GLU A 154 0.59 13.89 -4.44
C GLU A 154 0.91 14.25 -3.00
N GLU A 155 -0.07 14.79 -2.26
CA GLU A 155 0.11 15.14 -0.84
C GLU A 155 0.41 13.90 0.02
N VAL A 156 -0.24 12.77 -0.30
CA VAL A 156 0.01 11.49 0.35
C VAL A 156 1.41 11.00 0.04
N ILE A 157 1.79 11.01 -1.25
CA ILE A 157 3.10 10.54 -1.68
C ILE A 157 4.22 11.42 -1.12
N TYR A 158 4.08 12.74 -1.10
CA TYR A 158 5.06 13.63 -0.48
C TYR A 158 5.18 13.38 1.02
N CYS A 159 4.06 13.10 1.69
CA CYS A 159 4.09 12.69 3.09
C CYS A 159 4.87 11.37 3.25
N SER A 160 4.49 10.30 2.55
CA SER A 160 5.14 8.99 2.70
C SER A 160 6.62 9.04 2.29
N ALA A 161 6.96 9.77 1.23
CA ALA A 161 8.34 9.99 0.78
C ALA A 161 9.20 10.69 1.84
N ARG A 162 8.71 11.81 2.42
CA ARG A 162 9.43 12.50 3.51
C ARG A 162 9.69 11.54 4.67
N ARG A 163 8.71 10.73 5.04
CA ARG A 163 8.82 9.75 6.14
C ARG A 163 9.83 8.63 5.83
N CYS A 164 9.88 8.15 4.58
CA CYS A 164 10.91 7.21 4.12
C CYS A 164 12.32 7.78 4.20
N LEU A 165 12.49 9.09 4.06
CA LEU A 165 13.79 9.74 4.19
C LEU A 165 14.14 10.13 5.64
N CYS A 166 13.18 10.04 6.58
CA CYS A 166 13.38 10.44 7.97
C CYS A 166 13.62 9.27 8.92
N TYR A 167 12.87 8.17 8.75
CA TYR A 167 12.73 7.16 9.80
C TYR A 167 13.50 5.85 9.58
N PRO A 168 13.30 5.14 8.45
CA PRO A 168 13.73 3.75 8.34
C PRO A 168 15.26 3.63 8.20
N LEU A 169 15.73 2.38 8.15
CA LEU A 169 17.15 2.06 7.98
C LEU A 169 17.71 2.62 6.67
N TYR A 170 16.98 2.45 5.56
CA TYR A 170 17.42 2.89 4.24
C TYR A 170 16.66 4.13 3.77
N ARG A 171 17.36 5.26 3.66
CA ARG A 171 16.81 6.60 3.40
C ARG A 171 17.31 7.13 2.07
N HIS A 172 16.83 6.53 0.99
CA HIS A 172 17.29 6.86 -0.36
C HIS A 172 16.15 7.27 -1.29
N TRP A 173 16.34 8.34 -2.08
CA TRP A 173 15.29 8.83 -2.98
C TRP A 173 14.94 7.84 -4.08
N GLN A 174 15.91 7.13 -4.65
CA GLN A 174 15.62 6.12 -5.68
C GLN A 174 14.76 4.99 -5.12
N LEU A 175 14.96 4.59 -3.86
CA LEU A 175 14.12 3.60 -3.20
C LEU A 175 12.68 4.10 -3.08
N VAL A 176 12.48 5.38 -2.72
CA VAL A 176 11.13 6.01 -2.71
C VAL A 176 10.46 5.93 -4.08
N GLN A 177 11.21 6.17 -5.17
CA GLN A 177 10.69 6.08 -6.53
C GLN A 177 10.30 4.63 -6.91
N CYS A 178 11.12 3.65 -6.53
CA CYS A 178 10.79 2.23 -6.70
C CYS A 178 9.52 1.85 -5.94
N VAL A 179 9.36 2.30 -4.69
CA VAL A 179 8.18 2.03 -3.87
C VAL A 179 6.93 2.71 -4.43
N LEU A 180 7.04 3.92 -4.97
CA LEU A 180 5.94 4.58 -5.69
C LEU A 180 5.53 3.79 -6.93
N HIS A 181 6.50 3.24 -7.66
CA HIS A 181 6.24 2.36 -8.80
C HIS A 181 5.49 1.10 -8.36
N ASP A 182 5.96 0.42 -7.31
CA ASP A 182 5.32 -0.77 -6.74
C ASP A 182 3.89 -0.49 -6.29
N THR A 183 3.70 0.60 -5.55
CA THR A 183 2.38 1.06 -5.11
C THR A 183 1.45 1.23 -6.31
N THR A 184 1.93 1.87 -7.37
CA THR A 184 1.17 2.04 -8.61
C THR A 184 0.79 0.70 -9.23
N GLN A 185 1.72 -0.26 -9.30
CA GLN A 185 1.46 -1.60 -9.83
C GLN A 185 0.40 -2.36 -9.01
N LEU A 186 0.47 -2.29 -7.67
CA LEU A 186 -0.51 -2.89 -6.77
C LEU A 186 -1.92 -2.32 -7.00
N PHE A 187 -2.04 -1.00 -7.20
CA PHE A 187 -3.33 -0.37 -7.52
C PHE A 187 -3.83 -0.73 -8.92
N LEU A 188 -2.95 -0.91 -9.92
CA LEU A 188 -3.34 -1.38 -11.25
C LEU A 188 -3.88 -2.80 -11.25
N LEU A 189 -3.30 -3.69 -10.43
CA LEU A 189 -3.81 -5.06 -10.22
C LEU A 189 -5.19 -5.08 -9.55
N GLY A 190 -5.56 -4.01 -8.85
CA GLY A 190 -6.91 -3.77 -8.37
C GLY A 190 -7.23 -4.35 -6.99
N ARG A 191 -8.52 -4.31 -6.64
CA ARG A 191 -9.04 -4.58 -5.28
C ARG A 191 -8.57 -5.90 -4.68
N ARG A 192 -8.44 -6.95 -5.50
CA ARG A 192 -8.07 -8.29 -5.04
C ARG A 192 -6.64 -8.34 -4.55
N LYS A 193 -5.71 -7.70 -5.28
CA LYS A 193 -4.31 -7.59 -4.85
C LYS A 193 -4.16 -6.70 -3.62
N LEU A 194 -4.88 -5.57 -3.60
CA LEU A 194 -4.89 -4.69 -2.43
C LEU A 194 -5.42 -5.40 -1.18
N LEU A 195 -6.41 -6.28 -1.33
CA LEU A 195 -6.88 -7.11 -0.22
C LEU A 195 -5.82 -8.10 0.27
N GLN A 196 -5.05 -8.74 -0.61
CA GLN A 196 -3.91 -9.59 -0.18
C GLN A 196 -2.91 -8.79 0.65
N CYS A 197 -2.50 -7.61 0.18
CA CYS A 197 -1.60 -6.75 0.93
C CYS A 197 -2.17 -6.39 2.31
N LEU A 198 -3.46 -6.04 2.39
CA LEU A 198 -4.11 -5.72 3.67
C LEU A 198 -4.20 -6.92 4.62
N LEU A 199 -4.46 -8.13 4.10
CA LEU A 199 -4.45 -9.36 4.90
C LEU A 199 -3.04 -9.68 5.42
N ASP A 200 -2.01 -9.40 4.64
CA ASP A 200 -0.64 -9.58 5.07
C ASP A 200 -0.24 -8.55 6.14
N ILE A 201 -0.56 -7.27 5.93
CA ILE A 201 -0.40 -6.23 6.94
C ILE A 201 -1.13 -6.65 8.23
N ARG A 202 -2.37 -7.13 8.12
CA ARG A 202 -3.13 -7.59 9.28
C ARG A 202 -2.37 -8.67 10.06
N ARG A 203 -1.79 -9.65 9.36
CA ARG A 203 -0.96 -10.69 9.96
C ARG A 203 0.29 -10.12 10.65
N ILE A 204 1.05 -9.26 9.95
CA ILE A 204 2.27 -8.62 10.45
C ILE A 204 2.00 -7.84 11.74
N LEU A 205 0.94 -7.03 11.77
CA LEU A 205 0.59 -6.22 12.93
C LEU A 205 0.04 -7.07 14.08
N ASN A 206 -0.62 -8.19 13.78
CA ASN A 206 -1.15 -9.09 14.81
C ASN A 206 -0.03 -9.83 15.56
N SER A 207 1.11 -10.08 14.91
CA SER A 207 2.29 -10.68 15.54
C SER A 207 3.11 -9.71 16.40
N SER A 208 2.74 -8.43 16.47
CA SER A 208 3.50 -7.41 17.21
C SER A 208 2.68 -6.77 18.33
N GLU A 209 3.15 -6.87 19.58
CA GLU A 209 2.44 -6.40 20.78
C GLU A 209 2.02 -4.91 20.77
N PRO A 210 2.82 -3.94 20.30
CA PRO A 210 2.36 -2.55 20.27
C PRO A 210 1.44 -2.23 19.09
N TYR A 211 1.47 -3.00 18.00
CA TYR A 211 0.85 -2.60 16.73
C TYR A 211 -0.46 -3.31 16.39
N TYR A 212 -0.83 -4.41 17.08
CA TYR A 212 -2.10 -5.11 16.82
C TYR A 212 -3.33 -4.19 16.93
N VAL A 213 -3.25 -3.13 17.75
CA VAL A 213 -4.34 -2.14 17.89
C VAL A 213 -4.69 -1.48 16.56
N MET A 214 -3.73 -1.31 15.65
CA MET A 214 -3.96 -0.73 14.32
C MET A 214 -4.80 -1.64 13.44
N ASN A 215 -4.82 -2.95 13.70
CA ASN A 215 -5.76 -3.86 13.04
C ASN A 215 -7.21 -3.55 13.41
N ASN A 216 -7.45 -3.21 14.67
CA ASN A 216 -8.79 -2.87 15.16
C ASN A 216 -9.22 -1.48 14.72
N LEU A 217 -8.28 -0.53 14.62
CA LEU A 217 -8.56 0.86 14.26
C LEU A 217 -8.70 1.10 12.76
N TYR A 218 -7.93 0.39 11.93
CA TYR A 218 -7.86 0.64 10.48
C TYR A 218 -7.90 -0.63 9.64
N ILE A 219 -6.96 -1.57 9.83
CA ILE A 219 -6.68 -2.58 8.81
C ILE A 219 -7.86 -3.54 8.62
N THR A 220 -8.53 -3.97 9.69
CA THR A 220 -9.69 -4.87 9.59
C THR A 220 -10.83 -4.21 8.81
N ASP A 221 -11.14 -2.94 9.09
CA ASP A 221 -12.18 -2.23 8.36
C ASP A 221 -11.78 -1.96 6.90
N TYR A 222 -10.49 -1.71 6.61
CA TYR A 222 -9.99 -1.66 5.22
C TYR A 222 -10.17 -3.00 4.49
N CYS A 223 -9.86 -4.12 5.13
CA CYS A 223 -10.07 -5.46 4.57
C CYS A 223 -11.54 -5.72 4.21
N VAL A 224 -12.49 -5.27 5.05
CA VAL A 224 -13.92 -5.43 4.77
C VAL A 224 -14.36 -4.46 3.67
N TRP A 225 -13.96 -3.18 3.76
CA TRP A 225 -14.38 -2.14 2.84
C TRP A 225 -13.88 -2.35 1.41
N ILE A 226 -12.61 -2.75 1.22
CA ILE A 226 -12.00 -2.88 -0.11
C ILE A 226 -12.71 -3.91 -0.99
N GLN A 227 -13.35 -4.92 -0.39
CA GLN A 227 -14.11 -5.95 -1.10
C GLN A 227 -15.31 -5.37 -1.86
N ARG A 228 -15.89 -4.28 -1.35
CA ARG A 228 -17.04 -3.58 -1.96
C ARG A 228 -16.63 -2.27 -2.67
N ALA A 229 -15.36 -1.88 -2.59
CA ALA A 229 -14.87 -0.67 -3.21
C ALA A 229 -14.97 -0.73 -4.74
N SER A 230 -15.22 0.44 -5.36
CA SER A 230 -15.39 0.53 -6.81
C SER A 230 -14.05 0.36 -7.52
N SER A 231 -13.95 -0.66 -8.39
CA SER A 231 -12.78 -0.89 -9.23
C SER A 231 -12.43 0.32 -10.11
N ARG A 232 -13.44 1.08 -10.57
CA ARG A 232 -13.21 2.30 -11.37
C ARG A 232 -12.43 3.36 -10.58
N HIS A 233 -12.79 3.59 -9.32
CA HIS A 233 -12.06 4.57 -8.49
C HIS A 233 -10.64 4.11 -8.19
N ILE A 234 -10.43 2.81 -7.95
CA ILE A 234 -9.08 2.23 -7.74
C ILE A 234 -8.22 2.43 -8.99
N GLN A 235 -8.75 2.13 -10.18
CA GLN A 235 -8.04 2.33 -11.44
C GLN A 235 -7.74 3.80 -11.72
N ASN A 236 -8.70 4.71 -11.46
CA ASN A 236 -8.45 6.15 -11.57
C ASN A 236 -7.32 6.60 -10.63
N LEU A 237 -7.30 6.11 -9.39
CA LEU A 237 -6.25 6.43 -8.44
C LEU A 237 -4.90 5.88 -8.87
N ALA A 238 -4.86 4.69 -9.49
CA ALA A 238 -3.64 4.16 -10.11
C ALA A 238 -3.12 5.07 -11.23
N LEU A 239 -4.01 5.67 -12.02
CA LEU A 239 -3.64 6.63 -13.07
C LEU A 239 -3.17 7.97 -12.48
N GLU A 240 -3.78 8.44 -11.39
CA GLU A 240 -3.30 9.62 -10.63
C GLU A 240 -1.89 9.36 -10.08
N LEU A 241 -1.63 8.18 -9.50
CA LEU A 241 -0.32 7.78 -8.98
C LEU A 241 0.78 7.78 -10.06
N LYS A 242 0.47 7.32 -11.28
CA LYS A 242 1.41 7.37 -12.42
C LYS A 242 1.85 8.77 -12.81
N GLN A 243 1.04 9.79 -12.50
CA GLN A 243 1.30 11.17 -12.88
C GLN A 243 2.14 11.91 -11.82
N VAL A 244 2.30 11.33 -10.63
CA VAL A 244 3.15 11.88 -9.58
C VAL A 244 4.60 11.84 -10.05
N LYS A 245 5.30 12.97 -9.95
CA LYS A 245 6.71 13.13 -10.32
C LYS A 245 7.54 13.50 -9.11
#